data_AF-A0A960SED8-F1
#
_entry.id   AF-A0A960SED8-F1
#
_cell.length_a   1.000
_cell.length_b   1.000
_cell.length_c   1.000
_cell.angle_alpha   90.00
_cell.angle_beta   90.00
_cell.angle_gamma   90.00
#
_symmetry.space_group_name_H-M   'P 1'
#
loop_
_entity.id
_entity.type
_entity.pdbx_description
1 polymer ?
#
loop_
_entity_poly.entity_id
_entity_poly.type
_entity_poly.pdbx_seq_one_letter_code
_entity_poly.pdbx_strand_id
1 'polypeptide(L)'
;TLYYDEDKEVWVAVNSNADLTAALFPAEKKLVLKKKGEEELNLLNKREDANKKKVTIEEILAAAEGDTEETKSKTVKAKWKHRTVGYTSLSLTLTFVLSAVGLAFLNLNTIQTLNPAQMLTSPFVIIAAIDAFLALCLALSVTTVYPLVRFRAVAGLGCIALYFYSFDQMTLAALFSISMVCAFLNTFITRVSVFMITGPGAVGGMIGFLLLYFVYLNPPQA
;
A
#
# COMPACT_ATOMS: atom_id res chain seq x y z
N THR A 1 29.35 -27.42 14.12
CA THR A 1 28.42 -27.16 15.25
C THR A 1 29.13 -27.50 16.54
N LEU A 2 28.92 -26.74 17.61
CA LEU A 2 29.51 -26.98 18.95
C LEU A 2 28.39 -27.50 19.87
N TYR A 3 28.73 -28.38 20.82
CA TYR A 3 27.82 -28.76 21.91
C TYR A 3 28.52 -28.50 23.25
N TYR A 4 27.73 -28.23 24.29
CA TYR A 4 28.23 -28.00 25.64
C TYR A 4 28.36 -29.36 26.35
N ASP A 5 29.55 -29.67 26.84
CA ASP A 5 29.82 -30.89 27.62
C ASP A 5 29.73 -30.53 29.13
N GLU A 6 28.67 -31.02 29.80
CA GLU A 6 28.37 -30.68 31.20
C GLU A 6 29.42 -31.21 32.19
N ASP A 7 30.08 -32.33 31.88
CA ASP A 7 31.07 -32.95 32.77
C ASP A 7 32.41 -32.20 32.77
N LYS A 8 32.69 -31.45 31.69
CA LYS A 8 33.95 -30.73 31.49
C LYS A 8 33.78 -29.21 31.49
N GLU A 9 32.56 -28.71 31.59
CA GLU A 9 32.18 -27.29 31.50
C GLU A 9 32.82 -26.54 30.33
N VAL A 10 32.99 -27.22 29.18
CA VAL A 10 33.68 -26.67 28.01
C VAL A 10 32.85 -26.89 26.75
N TRP A 11 32.90 -25.91 25.85
CA TRP A 11 32.33 -26.02 24.51
C TRP A 11 33.23 -26.88 23.63
N VAL A 12 32.71 -28.04 23.23
CA VAL A 12 33.46 -29.03 22.46
C VAL A 12 32.83 -29.19 21.07
N ALA A 13 33.67 -29.41 20.06
CA ALA A 13 33.21 -29.62 18.69
C ALA A 13 32.42 -30.94 18.57
N VAL A 14 31.25 -30.92 17.92
CA VAL A 14 30.39 -32.11 17.78
C VAL A 14 31.13 -33.31 17.17
N ASN A 15 32.09 -33.07 16.28
CA ASN A 15 32.89 -34.13 15.64
C ASN A 15 33.80 -34.91 16.60
N SER A 16 34.05 -34.43 17.83
CA SER A 16 34.90 -35.15 18.78
C SER A 16 34.16 -36.24 19.53
N ASN A 17 32.82 -36.28 19.46
CA ASN A 17 32.00 -37.32 20.05
C ASN A 17 31.28 -38.10 18.94
N ALA A 18 31.72 -39.34 18.73
CA ALA A 18 31.22 -40.22 17.67
C ALA A 18 29.75 -40.59 17.86
N ASP A 19 29.29 -40.72 19.11
CA ASP A 19 27.92 -41.12 19.44
C ASP A 19 26.93 -39.98 19.16
N LEU A 20 27.29 -38.75 19.54
CA LEU A 20 26.52 -37.53 19.24
C LEU A 20 26.48 -37.24 17.73
N THR A 21 27.58 -37.49 17.02
CA THR A 21 27.63 -37.31 15.58
C THR A 21 26.72 -38.32 14.86
N ALA A 22 26.68 -39.58 15.31
CA ALA A 22 25.82 -40.60 14.73
C ALA A 22 24.32 -40.36 14.98
N ALA A 23 23.96 -39.74 16.11
CA ALA A 23 22.58 -39.36 16.42
C ALA A 23 22.11 -38.14 15.59
N LEU A 24 22.96 -37.13 15.42
CA LEU A 24 22.63 -35.90 14.68
C LEU A 24 22.71 -36.08 13.16
N PHE A 25 23.63 -36.92 12.69
CA PHE A 25 23.87 -37.19 11.28
C PHE A 25 23.81 -38.71 11.01
N PRO A 26 22.61 -39.31 11.02
CA PRO A 26 22.46 -40.72 10.68
C PRO A 26 23.03 -40.98 9.28
N ALA A 27 23.79 -42.08 9.14
CA ALA A 27 24.51 -42.40 7.91
C ALA A 27 23.57 -42.39 6.70
N GLU A 28 24.03 -41.75 5.60
CA GLU A 28 23.27 -41.62 4.36
C GLU A 28 22.81 -42.99 3.86
N LYS A 29 21.51 -43.28 4.07
CA LYS A 29 20.90 -44.50 3.60
C LYS A 29 20.72 -44.38 2.10
N LYS A 30 21.63 -44.99 1.34
CA LYS A 30 21.53 -45.08 -0.12
C LYS A 30 20.22 -45.78 -0.46
N LEU A 31 19.22 -45.01 -0.90
CA LEU A 31 17.92 -45.51 -1.33
C LEU A 31 18.12 -46.23 -2.65
N VAL A 32 18.40 -47.53 -2.59
CA VAL A 32 18.36 -48.41 -3.76
C VAL A 32 16.91 -48.81 -3.97
N LEU A 33 16.35 -48.45 -5.12
CA LEU A 33 15.05 -48.95 -5.57
C LEU A 33 15.11 -50.48 -5.57
N LYS A 34 14.44 -51.13 -4.60
CA LYS A 34 14.14 -52.56 -4.71
C LYS A 34 13.30 -52.72 -5.98
N LYS A 35 13.84 -53.39 -7.00
CA LYS A 35 13.02 -53.97 -8.06
C LYS A 35 12.11 -55.00 -7.41
N LYS A 36 10.91 -54.56 -7.01
CA LYS A 36 9.78 -55.47 -6.79
C LYS A 36 9.56 -56.20 -8.10
N GLY A 37 9.46 -57.52 -8.03
CA GLY A 37 9.10 -58.36 -9.18
C GLY A 37 7.80 -57.85 -9.80
N GLU A 38 7.66 -58.04 -11.10
CA GLU A 38 6.58 -57.49 -11.93
C GLU A 38 5.17 -57.80 -11.41
N GLU A 39 5.01 -58.81 -10.54
CA GLU A 39 3.74 -59.21 -9.94
C GLU A 39 3.27 -58.33 -8.77
N GLU A 40 4.15 -57.57 -8.11
CA GLU A 40 3.75 -56.61 -7.06
C GLU A 40 3.73 -55.15 -7.54
N LEU A 41 4.03 -54.92 -8.82
CA LEU A 41 3.74 -53.66 -9.48
C LEU A 41 2.25 -53.69 -9.83
N ASN A 42 1.42 -53.05 -9.02
CA ASN A 42 0.13 -52.53 -9.50
C ASN A 42 0.44 -51.58 -10.66
N LEU A 43 0.52 -52.13 -11.87
CA LEU A 43 0.75 -51.40 -13.11
C LEU A 43 -0.28 -50.28 -13.16
N LEU A 44 0.18 -49.03 -13.07
CA LEU A 44 -0.66 -47.83 -13.19
C LEU A 44 -1.39 -47.74 -14.55
N ASN A 45 -1.11 -48.65 -15.48
CA ASN A 45 -1.93 -48.91 -16.65
C ASN A 45 -3.22 -49.68 -16.32
N LYS A 46 -3.95 -49.26 -15.27
CA LYS A 46 -5.41 -49.31 -15.40
C LYS A 46 -5.72 -48.33 -16.52
N ARG A 47 -6.42 -48.80 -17.57
CA ARG A 47 -6.94 -47.94 -18.65
C ARG A 47 -7.54 -46.72 -17.96
N GLU A 48 -6.86 -45.59 -18.07
CA GLU A 48 -7.25 -44.39 -17.36
C GLU A 48 -8.70 -44.13 -17.73
N ASP A 49 -9.53 -44.01 -16.71
CA ASP A 49 -10.95 -43.78 -16.84
C ASP A 49 -11.19 -42.68 -17.88
N ALA A 50 -12.22 -42.82 -18.69
CA ALA A 50 -12.67 -41.84 -19.70
C ALA A 50 -13.07 -40.46 -19.10
N ASN A 51 -12.69 -40.21 -17.84
CA ASN A 51 -12.97 -39.04 -17.04
C ASN A 51 -11.69 -38.29 -16.58
N LYS A 52 -10.51 -38.61 -17.13
CA LYS A 52 -9.40 -37.65 -17.08
C LYS A 52 -9.76 -36.49 -18.01
N LYS A 53 -10.18 -35.38 -17.40
CA LYS A 53 -10.36 -34.08 -18.06
C LYS A 53 -9.20 -33.90 -19.04
N LYS A 54 -9.48 -33.89 -20.35
CA LYS A 54 -8.47 -33.59 -21.36
C LYS A 54 -7.89 -32.24 -20.98
N VAL A 55 -6.60 -32.22 -20.66
CA VAL A 55 -5.89 -30.99 -20.31
C VAL A 55 -6.03 -30.06 -21.51
N THR A 56 -6.80 -29.01 -21.34
CA THR A 56 -7.10 -28.03 -22.37
C THR A 56 -5.87 -27.13 -22.56
N ILE A 57 -5.69 -26.57 -23.76
CA ILE A 57 -4.57 -25.65 -24.04
C ILE A 57 -4.63 -24.46 -23.08
N GLU A 58 -5.83 -24.05 -22.69
CA GLU A 58 -6.06 -23.01 -21.69
C GLU A 58 -5.51 -23.38 -20.30
N GLU A 59 -5.54 -24.65 -19.89
CA GLU A 59 -4.95 -25.10 -18.63
C GLU A 59 -3.42 -25.13 -18.69
N ILE A 60 -2.84 -25.47 -19.86
CA ILE A 60 -1.39 -25.42 -20.10
C ILE A 60 -0.90 -23.96 -20.07
N LEU A 61 -1.64 -23.06 -20.73
CA LEU A 61 -1.36 -21.62 -20.72
C LEU A 61 -1.53 -21.03 -19.31
N ALA A 62 -2.61 -21.39 -18.60
CA ALA A 62 -2.83 -20.95 -17.23
C ALA A 62 -1.73 -21.45 -16.28
N ALA A 63 -1.22 -22.66 -16.47
CA ALA A 63 -0.08 -23.16 -15.72
C ALA A 63 1.22 -22.39 -16.02
N ALA A 64 1.45 -22.03 -17.28
CA ALA A 64 2.61 -21.22 -17.69
C ALA A 64 2.55 -19.78 -17.14
N GLU A 65 1.36 -19.17 -17.11
CA GLU A 65 1.12 -17.84 -16.52
C GLU A 65 1.01 -17.86 -14.99
N GLY A 66 1.02 -19.05 -14.38
CA GLY A 66 0.86 -19.22 -12.94
C GLY A 66 -0.55 -18.87 -12.44
N ASP A 67 -1.58 -18.97 -13.27
CA ASP A 67 -3.01 -18.77 -12.97
C ASP A 67 -3.76 -20.11 -12.89
N THR A 68 -3.17 -21.13 -12.25
CA THR A 68 -3.82 -22.43 -11.97
C THR A 68 -4.82 -22.29 -10.82
N GLU A 69 -5.71 -23.28 -10.61
CA GLU A 69 -6.69 -23.21 -9.50
C GLU A 69 -6.02 -23.02 -8.12
N GLU A 70 -4.83 -23.60 -7.91
CA GLU A 70 -4.07 -23.43 -6.67
C GLU A 70 -3.46 -22.02 -6.50
N THR A 71 -3.03 -21.39 -7.60
CA THR A 71 -2.36 -20.08 -7.57
C THR A 71 -3.26 -18.89 -7.91
N LYS A 72 -4.47 -19.14 -8.41
CA LYS A 72 -5.48 -18.13 -8.77
C LYS A 72 -5.78 -17.14 -7.65
N SER A 73 -5.78 -17.61 -6.40
CA SER A 73 -5.98 -16.73 -5.24
C SER A 73 -4.88 -15.67 -5.07
N LYS A 74 -3.64 -15.98 -5.47
CA LYS A 74 -2.47 -15.09 -5.39
C LYS A 74 -2.44 -14.14 -6.59
N THR A 75 -2.67 -14.64 -7.80
CA THR A 75 -2.72 -13.83 -9.04
C THR A 75 -3.83 -12.79 -8.97
N VAL A 76 -5.02 -13.18 -8.52
CA VAL A 76 -6.16 -12.28 -8.34
C VAL A 76 -5.83 -11.20 -7.30
N LYS A 77 -5.25 -11.54 -6.15
CA LYS A 77 -4.81 -10.56 -5.14
C LYS A 77 -3.79 -9.56 -5.70
N ALA A 78 -2.83 -10.02 -6.50
CA ALA A 78 -1.85 -9.15 -7.14
C ALA A 78 -2.51 -8.20 -8.16
N LYS A 79 -3.38 -8.72 -9.04
CA LYS A 79 -4.16 -7.91 -10.01
C LYS A 79 -4.97 -6.82 -9.29
N TRP A 80 -5.64 -7.15 -8.19
CA TRP A 80 -6.39 -6.17 -7.40
C TRP A 80 -5.50 -5.14 -6.71
N LYS A 81 -4.36 -5.56 -6.15
CA LYS A 81 -3.40 -4.63 -5.54
C LYS A 81 -2.92 -3.58 -6.54
N HIS A 82 -2.57 -3.97 -7.75
CA HIS A 82 -2.17 -3.02 -8.80
C HIS A 82 -3.29 -2.03 -9.16
N ARG A 83 -4.53 -2.52 -9.28
CA ARG A 83 -5.69 -1.65 -9.53
C ARG A 83 -5.94 -0.67 -8.37
N THR A 84 -5.85 -1.13 -7.12
CA THR A 84 -6.01 -0.27 -5.94
C THR A 84 -4.98 0.84 -5.90
N VAL A 85 -3.72 0.56 -6.24
CA VAL A 85 -2.67 1.58 -6.31
C VAL A 85 -3.00 2.65 -7.35
N GLY A 86 -3.49 2.25 -8.54
CA GLY A 86 -3.94 3.20 -9.57
C GLY A 86 -5.05 4.13 -9.09
N TYR A 87 -6.10 3.57 -8.47
CA TYR A 87 -7.21 4.38 -7.93
C TYR A 87 -6.79 5.27 -6.77
N THR A 88 -5.90 4.77 -5.91
CA THR A 88 -5.34 5.53 -4.79
C THR A 88 -4.53 6.73 -5.29
N SER A 89 -3.70 6.52 -6.32
CA SER A 89 -2.91 7.60 -6.93
C SER A 89 -3.83 8.70 -7.46
N LEU A 90 -4.90 8.33 -8.19
CA LEU A 90 -5.87 9.30 -8.71
C LEU A 90 -6.59 10.07 -7.60
N SER A 91 -7.08 9.37 -6.57
CA SER A 91 -7.75 10.00 -5.43
C SER A 91 -6.84 10.98 -4.70
N LEU A 92 -5.58 10.61 -4.49
CA LEU A 92 -4.60 11.44 -3.80
C LEU A 92 -4.24 12.68 -4.64
N THR A 93 -4.03 12.51 -5.95
CA THR A 93 -3.84 13.63 -6.88
C THR A 93 -4.98 14.63 -6.77
N LEU A 94 -6.24 14.17 -6.85
CA LEU A 94 -7.41 15.05 -6.73
C LEU A 94 -7.44 15.79 -5.40
N THR A 95 -7.20 15.10 -4.27
CA THR A 95 -7.16 15.75 -2.95
C THR A 95 -6.09 16.83 -2.87
N PHE A 96 -4.87 16.59 -3.37
CA PHE A 96 -3.80 17.58 -3.33
C PHE A 96 -4.01 18.74 -4.30
N VAL A 97 -4.61 18.52 -5.47
CA VAL A 97 -5.03 19.61 -6.36
C VAL A 97 -6.05 20.50 -5.65
N LEU A 98 -7.09 19.91 -5.06
CA LEU A 98 -8.10 20.67 -4.31
C LEU A 98 -7.51 21.39 -3.10
N SER A 99 -6.50 20.79 -2.44
CA SER A 99 -5.75 21.43 -1.35
C SER A 99 -4.94 22.63 -1.81
N ALA A 100 -4.20 22.50 -2.90
CA ALA A 100 -3.46 23.61 -3.49
C ALA A 100 -4.38 24.77 -3.86
N VAL A 101 -5.53 24.45 -4.48
CA VAL A 101 -6.55 25.44 -4.82
C VAL A 101 -7.10 26.12 -3.56
N GLY A 102 -7.54 25.36 -2.55
CA GLY A 102 -8.10 25.94 -1.32
C GLY A 102 -7.13 26.84 -0.56
N LEU A 103 -5.86 26.44 -0.47
CA LEU A 103 -4.83 27.24 0.20
C LEU A 103 -4.43 28.47 -0.60
N ALA A 104 -4.39 28.37 -1.94
CA ALA A 104 -4.21 29.53 -2.81
C ALA A 104 -5.37 30.52 -2.65
N PHE A 105 -6.61 30.01 -2.56
CA PHE A 105 -7.79 30.84 -2.33
C PHE A 105 -7.73 31.63 -1.00
N LEU A 106 -7.14 31.03 0.04
CA LEU A 106 -6.96 31.69 1.35
C LEU A 106 -6.13 32.99 1.27
N ASN A 107 -5.27 33.13 0.26
CA ASN A 107 -4.37 34.28 0.06
C ASN A 107 -4.45 34.85 -1.36
N LEU A 108 -5.65 34.89 -1.96
CA LEU A 108 -5.83 35.43 -3.32
C LEU A 108 -5.26 36.84 -3.50
N ASN A 109 -5.46 37.72 -2.52
CA ASN A 109 -4.99 39.10 -2.60
C ASN A 109 -3.47 39.16 -2.81
N THR A 110 -2.71 38.33 -2.09
CA THR A 110 -1.25 38.24 -2.22
C THR A 110 -0.81 37.62 -3.54
N ILE A 111 -1.59 36.69 -4.10
CA ILE A 111 -1.28 36.09 -5.40
C ILE A 111 -1.57 37.09 -6.54
N GLN A 112 -2.63 37.88 -6.41
CA GLN A 112 -3.03 38.89 -7.39
C GLN A 112 -2.03 40.05 -7.51
N THR A 113 -1.26 40.35 -6.46
CA THR A 113 -0.18 41.36 -6.56
C THR A 113 0.99 40.92 -7.43
N LEU A 114 1.07 39.63 -7.80
CA LEU A 114 2.13 39.02 -8.62
C LEU A 114 3.56 39.37 -8.16
N ASN A 115 3.72 39.70 -6.87
CA ASN A 115 5.00 40.05 -6.28
C ASN A 115 5.62 38.82 -5.61
N PRO A 116 6.70 38.24 -6.18
CA PRO A 116 7.28 37.00 -5.67
C PRO A 116 7.82 37.14 -4.24
N ALA A 117 8.31 38.32 -3.84
CA ALA A 117 8.82 38.54 -2.48
C ALA A 117 7.71 38.45 -1.43
N GLN A 118 6.52 38.97 -1.74
CA GLN A 118 5.37 38.91 -0.85
C GLN A 118 4.77 37.50 -0.79
N MET A 119 4.72 36.81 -1.92
CA MET A 119 4.25 35.42 -2.00
C MET A 119 5.08 34.46 -1.14
N LEU A 120 6.41 34.67 -1.08
CA LEU A 120 7.32 33.88 -0.25
C LEU A 120 7.22 34.18 1.25
N THR A 121 6.53 35.27 1.63
CA THR A 121 6.30 35.61 3.05
C THR A 121 5.05 34.92 3.59
N SER A 122 4.11 34.54 2.72
CA SER A 122 2.87 33.88 3.10
C SER A 122 3.04 32.35 3.21
N PRO A 123 2.95 31.75 4.41
CA PRO A 123 3.18 30.31 4.60
C PRO A 123 2.18 29.44 3.81
N PHE A 124 0.93 29.90 3.66
CA PHE A 124 -0.08 29.15 2.92
C PHE A 124 0.19 29.07 1.42
N VAL A 125 0.80 30.10 0.82
CA VAL A 125 1.16 30.11 -0.60
C VAL A 125 2.28 29.11 -0.87
N ILE A 126 3.27 29.05 0.03
CA ILE A 126 4.36 28.05 -0.03
C ILE A 126 3.77 26.64 0.06
N ILE A 127 2.87 26.39 1.01
CA ILE A 127 2.24 25.09 1.18
C ILE A 127 1.37 24.72 -0.04
N ALA A 128 0.65 25.69 -0.62
CA ALA A 128 -0.12 25.47 -1.84
C ALA A 128 0.78 25.07 -3.02
N ALA A 129 1.96 25.69 -3.16
CA ALA A 129 2.93 25.33 -4.19
C ALA A 129 3.50 23.92 -3.97
N ILE A 130 3.78 23.54 -2.71
CA ILE A 130 4.20 22.18 -2.36
C ILE A 130 3.10 21.16 -2.71
N ASP A 131 1.84 21.46 -2.38
CA ASP A 131 0.70 20.59 -2.71
C ASP A 131 0.52 20.44 -4.22
N ALA A 132 0.70 21.51 -5.00
CA ALA A 132 0.66 21.45 -6.46
C ALA A 132 1.79 20.58 -7.03
N PHE A 133 3.01 20.70 -6.47
CA PHE A 133 4.14 19.85 -6.85
C PHE A 133 3.88 18.38 -6.51
N LEU A 134 3.36 18.09 -5.31
CA LEU A 134 2.98 16.74 -4.91
C LEU A 134 1.90 16.16 -5.80
N ALA A 135 0.86 16.95 -6.12
CA ALA A 135 -0.19 16.55 -7.05
C ALA A 135 0.38 16.20 -8.43
N LEU A 136 1.33 17.00 -8.95
CA LEU A 136 2.00 16.70 -10.21
C LEU A 136 2.75 15.37 -10.16
N CYS A 137 3.57 15.15 -9.12
CA CYS A 137 4.28 13.88 -8.94
C CYS A 137 3.33 12.68 -8.86
N LEU A 138 2.19 12.83 -8.16
CA LEU A 138 1.17 11.79 -8.04
C LEU A 138 0.40 11.56 -9.35
N ALA A 139 0.16 12.60 -10.14
CA ALA A 139 -0.40 12.49 -11.49
C ALA A 139 0.53 11.69 -12.40
N LEU A 140 1.85 11.89 -12.29
CA LEU A 140 2.86 11.09 -12.96
C LEU A 140 3.08 9.70 -12.31
N SER A 141 2.30 9.33 -11.29
CA SER A 141 2.38 8.06 -10.57
C SER A 141 3.77 7.78 -9.94
N VAL A 142 4.47 8.83 -9.51
CA VAL A 142 5.76 8.73 -8.83
C VAL A 142 5.55 8.28 -7.37
N THR A 143 5.68 6.97 -7.12
CA THR A 143 5.39 6.36 -5.81
C THR A 143 6.44 6.66 -4.74
N THR A 144 7.65 7.08 -5.12
CA THR A 144 8.71 7.49 -4.17
C THR A 144 8.35 8.72 -3.35
N VAL A 145 7.34 9.48 -3.78
CA VAL A 145 6.85 10.70 -3.12
C VAL A 145 5.86 10.40 -1.99
N TYR A 146 5.38 9.16 -1.83
CA TYR A 146 4.41 8.79 -0.79
C TYR A 146 4.83 9.13 0.66
N PRO A 147 6.10 8.98 1.09
CA PRO A 147 6.52 9.43 2.41
C PRO A 147 6.30 10.94 2.62
N LEU A 148 6.56 11.75 1.60
CA LEU A 148 6.36 13.20 1.65
C LEU A 148 4.86 13.54 1.71
N VAL A 149 4.03 12.82 0.95
CA VAL A 149 2.57 12.96 1.02
C VAL A 149 2.03 12.63 2.40
N ARG A 150 2.53 11.56 3.03
CA ARG A 150 2.16 11.19 4.41
C ARG A 150 2.52 12.27 5.41
N PHE A 151 3.77 12.75 5.34
CA PHE A 151 4.24 13.83 6.19
C PHE A 151 3.35 15.08 6.01
N ARG A 152 3.09 15.46 4.76
CA ARG A 152 2.27 16.62 4.44
C ARG A 152 0.82 16.47 4.92
N ALA A 153 0.24 15.28 4.84
CA ALA A 153 -1.10 15.01 5.36
C ALA A 153 -1.17 15.18 6.89
N VAL A 154 -0.18 14.67 7.63
CA VAL A 154 -0.11 14.83 9.08
C VAL A 154 0.18 16.28 9.49
N ALA A 155 1.10 16.96 8.78
CA ALA A 155 1.36 18.37 8.98
C ALA A 155 0.14 19.25 8.68
N GLY A 156 -0.65 18.89 7.66
CA GLY A 156 -1.92 19.55 7.35
C GLY A 156 -2.95 19.36 8.46
N LEU A 157 -3.13 18.11 8.90
CA LEU A 157 -4.00 17.77 10.02
C LEU A 157 -3.62 18.53 11.30
N GLY A 158 -2.33 18.75 11.55
CA GLY A 158 -1.89 19.60 12.66
C GLY A 158 -2.10 21.08 12.37
N CYS A 159 -1.25 21.68 11.54
CA CYS A 159 -1.14 23.13 11.41
C CYS A 159 -2.40 23.79 10.82
N ILE A 160 -2.97 23.23 9.76
CA ILE A 160 -4.10 23.85 9.05
C ILE A 160 -5.42 23.56 9.77
N ALA A 161 -5.60 22.36 10.32
CA ALA A 161 -6.81 22.11 11.11
C ALA A 161 -6.83 22.95 12.40
N LEU A 162 -5.68 23.10 13.08
CA LEU A 162 -5.57 23.98 14.24
C LEU A 162 -5.82 25.45 13.87
N TYR A 163 -5.37 25.90 12.70
CA TYR A 163 -5.68 27.24 12.20
C TYR A 163 -7.20 27.46 12.16
N PHE A 164 -7.96 26.61 11.47
CA PHE A 164 -9.43 26.77 11.40
C PHE A 164 -10.12 26.60 12.76
N TYR A 165 -9.59 25.74 13.63
CA TYR A 165 -10.08 25.60 15.00
C TYR A 165 -9.90 26.88 15.81
N SER A 166 -8.76 27.58 15.68
CA SER A 166 -8.50 28.83 16.39
C SER A 166 -9.41 29.99 15.95
N PHE A 167 -9.98 29.93 14.74
CA PHE A 167 -10.94 30.92 14.24
C PHE A 167 -12.41 30.52 14.46
N ASP A 168 -12.67 29.57 15.38
CA ASP A 168 -14.02 29.07 15.71
C ASP A 168 -14.76 28.43 14.51
N GLN A 169 -14.03 27.99 13.48
CA GLN A 169 -14.57 27.36 12.29
C GLN A 169 -14.46 25.83 12.38
N MET A 170 -15.08 25.24 13.40
CA MET A 170 -14.92 23.82 13.73
C MET A 170 -15.34 22.88 12.60
N THR A 171 -16.36 23.24 11.82
CA THR A 171 -16.81 22.45 10.65
C THR A 171 -15.76 22.38 9.55
N LEU A 172 -15.09 23.51 9.26
CA LEU A 172 -14.01 23.55 8.25
C LEU A 172 -12.79 22.78 8.73
N ALA A 173 -12.43 22.93 10.01
CA ALA A 173 -11.37 22.14 10.63
C ALA A 173 -11.64 20.63 10.56
N ALA A 174 -12.88 20.21 10.84
CA ALA A 174 -13.28 18.80 10.79
C ALA A 174 -13.21 18.22 9.36
N LEU A 175 -13.76 18.91 8.36
CA LEU A 175 -13.74 18.44 6.97
C LEU A 175 -12.33 18.35 6.40
N PHE A 176 -11.50 19.36 6.68
CA PHE A 176 -10.09 19.35 6.30
C PHE A 176 -9.34 18.19 6.97
N SER A 177 -9.59 17.96 8.27
CA SER A 177 -8.97 16.86 9.02
C SER A 177 -9.39 15.50 8.47
N ILE A 178 -10.67 15.28 8.19
CA ILE A 178 -11.18 14.04 7.58
C ILE A 178 -10.49 13.78 6.25
N SER A 179 -10.38 14.81 5.40
CA SER A 179 -9.68 14.70 4.11
C SER A 179 -8.23 14.26 4.30
N MET A 180 -7.50 14.88 5.22
CA MET A 180 -6.08 14.58 5.47
C MET A 180 -5.86 13.21 6.13
N VAL A 181 -6.73 12.77 7.05
CA VAL A 181 -6.70 11.41 7.60
C VAL A 181 -6.91 10.38 6.49
N CYS A 182 -7.94 10.58 5.66
CA CYS A 182 -8.24 9.69 4.56
C CYS A 182 -7.12 9.66 3.50
N ALA A 183 -6.50 10.82 3.20
CA ALA A 183 -5.35 10.92 2.31
C ALA A 183 -4.12 10.18 2.88
N PHE A 184 -3.88 10.27 4.19
CA PHE A 184 -2.82 9.51 4.86
C PHE A 184 -3.07 8.00 4.75
N LEU A 185 -4.28 7.54 5.08
CA LEU A 185 -4.65 6.12 5.03
C LEU A 185 -4.56 5.56 3.61
N ASN A 186 -4.96 6.34 2.60
CA ASN A 186 -4.85 5.96 1.18
C ASN A 186 -3.43 5.47 0.82
N THR A 187 -2.38 6.08 1.36
CA THR A 187 -1.00 5.68 1.05
C THR A 187 -0.57 4.29 1.56
N PHE A 188 -1.36 3.64 2.41
CA PHE A 188 -1.06 2.30 2.95
C PHE A 188 -1.99 1.20 2.42
N ILE A 189 -3.08 1.57 1.77
CA ILE A 189 -4.16 0.64 1.46
C ILE A 189 -3.81 -0.20 0.24
N THR A 190 -3.91 -1.51 0.41
CA THR A 190 -3.75 -2.51 -0.65
C THR A 190 -5.05 -3.25 -0.96
N ARG A 191 -6.11 -3.00 -0.19
CA ARG A 191 -7.43 -3.62 -0.33
C ARG A 191 -8.44 -2.62 -0.89
N VAL A 192 -9.12 -3.02 -1.97
CA VAL A 192 -10.16 -2.20 -2.63
C VAL A 192 -11.28 -1.80 -1.66
N SER A 193 -11.69 -2.69 -0.75
CA SER A 193 -12.79 -2.41 0.19
C SER A 193 -12.50 -1.22 1.12
N VAL A 194 -11.27 -1.09 1.59
CA VAL A 194 -10.87 0.03 2.46
C VAL A 194 -10.75 1.31 1.61
N PHE A 195 -10.22 1.19 0.39
CA PHE A 195 -10.15 2.31 -0.55
C PHE A 195 -11.52 2.91 -0.87
N MET A 196 -12.58 2.10 -0.96
CA MET A 196 -13.94 2.60 -1.22
C MET A 196 -14.47 3.56 -0.14
N ILE A 197 -13.85 3.57 1.05
CA ILE A 197 -14.18 4.50 2.12
C ILE A 197 -13.20 5.67 2.12
N THR A 198 -11.90 5.37 2.12
CA THR A 198 -10.85 6.39 2.29
C THR A 198 -10.60 7.23 1.04
N GLY A 199 -10.75 6.65 -0.16
CA GLY A 199 -10.63 7.37 -1.43
C GLY A 199 -11.66 8.49 -1.54
N PRO A 200 -12.96 8.15 -1.53
CA PRO A 200 -14.03 9.14 -1.51
C PRO A 200 -14.00 10.06 -0.28
N GLY A 201 -13.60 9.55 0.90
CA GLY A 201 -13.44 10.39 2.09
C GLY A 201 -12.37 11.47 1.93
N ALA A 202 -11.24 11.16 1.31
CA ALA A 202 -10.16 12.11 1.05
C ALA A 202 -10.61 13.23 0.09
N VAL A 203 -11.25 12.85 -1.01
CA VAL A 203 -11.70 13.80 -2.03
C VAL A 203 -12.93 14.57 -1.56
N GLY A 204 -13.93 13.86 -1.04
CA GLY A 204 -15.20 14.41 -0.55
C GLY A 204 -15.00 15.34 0.64
N GLY A 205 -14.10 15.02 1.58
CA GLY A 205 -13.73 15.92 2.66
C GLY A 205 -13.15 17.24 2.14
N MET A 206 -12.31 17.19 1.11
CA MET A 206 -11.70 18.39 0.52
C MET A 206 -12.68 19.22 -0.30
N ILE A 207 -13.56 18.56 -1.07
CA ILE A 207 -14.65 19.23 -1.78
C ILE A 207 -15.60 19.91 -0.79
N GLY A 208 -16.01 19.20 0.27
CA GLY A 208 -16.88 19.75 1.31
C GLY A 208 -16.25 20.95 2.02
N PHE A 209 -14.95 20.86 2.33
CA PHE A 209 -14.17 21.98 2.87
C PHE A 209 -14.21 23.19 1.93
N LEU A 210 -13.93 23.01 0.64
CA LEU A 210 -13.95 24.10 -0.34
C LEU A 210 -15.34 24.72 -0.50
N LEU A 211 -16.39 23.90 -0.64
CA LEU A 211 -17.75 24.39 -0.82
C LEU A 211 -18.22 25.20 0.38
N LEU A 212 -18.02 24.70 1.60
CA LEU A 212 -18.36 25.47 2.80
C LEU A 212 -17.51 26.73 2.92
N TYR A 213 -16.23 26.65 2.59
CA TYR A 213 -15.36 27.82 2.60
C TYR A 213 -15.86 28.93 1.66
N PHE A 214 -16.32 28.57 0.45
CA PHE A 214 -16.94 29.53 -0.47
C PHE A 214 -18.24 30.13 0.06
N VAL A 215 -19.07 29.34 0.76
CA VAL A 215 -20.29 29.84 1.41
C VAL A 215 -19.95 30.81 2.55
N TYR A 216 -18.92 30.53 3.34
CA TYR A 216 -18.47 31.46 4.38
C TYR A 216 -17.95 32.79 3.83
N LEU A 217 -17.31 32.77 2.65
CA LEU A 217 -16.84 33.98 1.97
C LEU A 217 -17.97 34.80 1.34
N ASN A 218 -19.03 34.14 0.85
CA ASN A 218 -20.18 34.78 0.22
C ASN A 218 -21.45 34.37 0.97
N PRO A 219 -21.71 34.96 2.16
CA PRO A 219 -22.93 34.64 2.88
C PRO A 219 -24.14 34.97 1.98
N PRO A 220 -25.14 34.07 1.88
CA PRO A 220 -26.34 34.36 1.12
C PRO A 220 -26.95 35.66 1.66
N GLN A 221 -27.15 36.64 0.77
CA GLN A 221 -27.86 37.85 1.14
C GLN A 221 -29.29 37.45 1.51
N ALA A 222 -29.62 37.64 2.80
CA ALA A 222 -30.94 37.36 3.36
C ALA A 222 -32.00 38.33 2.84
#